data_AF-A0A395IMG9-F1
#
_entry.id   AF-A0A395IMG9-F1
#
_cell.length_a   1.000
_cell.length_b   1.000
_cell.length_c   1.000
_cell.angle_alpha   90.00
_cell.angle_beta   90.00
_cell.angle_gamma   90.00
#
_symmetry.space_group_name_H-M   'P 1'
#
loop_
_entity.id
_entity.type
_entity.pdbx_description
1 polymer ?
#
loop_
_entity_poly.entity_id
_entity_poly.type
_entity_poly.pdbx_seq_one_letter_code
_entity_poly.pdbx_strand_id
1 'polypeptide(L)'
;MISEAVASEGEIATKMPRVRGLRTIKKEILKLIETYVEKSDDLEMVRNNIVPALLEAVLVDYNRNVPGARDAEVLKVMSVIITKLSGLMEDQVPNIMSNVFECTLEMINKDFSEFPEHRVEFFTLLRAINLHCFPALLKLDNRQFKFVIDSCMWASKHDNREVEYAGLNMCLELITNIAETDPATSNAFFQQFFVPILQDVFFNVLLCPPADGTAPKIQGPIYILDQAPPGASNKDFLTNFVATLLQNAFPNLQAPQIQAFVEGLFTLNHSADRFRLNLRDFLISLKEFAGDNTELYAEEKETAERDAKAAERERLSKVGGLIKPAELDDEDEL
;
A
#
# COMPACT_ATOMS: atom_id res chain seq x y z
N MET A 1 30.16 -16.24 9.05
CA MET A 1 29.94 -17.42 8.17
C MET A 1 29.45 -17.05 6.77
N ILE A 2 28.23 -16.53 6.58
CA ILE A 2 27.75 -16.14 5.24
C ILE A 2 28.60 -14.97 4.70
N SER A 3 28.74 -13.91 5.49
CA SER A 3 29.51 -12.72 5.11
C SER A 3 31.00 -13.03 4.87
N GLU A 4 31.57 -14.00 5.59
CA GLU A 4 32.95 -14.46 5.38
C GLU A 4 33.11 -15.18 4.03
N ALA A 5 32.16 -16.07 3.68
CA ALA A 5 32.16 -16.76 2.40
C ALA A 5 32.00 -15.77 1.23
N VAL A 6 31.14 -14.77 1.39
CA VAL A 6 30.98 -13.68 0.41
C VAL A 6 32.25 -12.84 0.33
N ALA A 7 32.91 -12.55 1.45
CA ALA A 7 34.16 -11.78 1.45
C ALA A 7 35.32 -12.55 0.76
N SER A 8 35.36 -13.88 0.87
CA SER A 8 36.41 -14.69 0.27
C SER A 8 36.17 -15.01 -1.21
N GLU A 9 34.92 -15.29 -1.59
CA GLU A 9 34.57 -15.82 -2.92
C GLU A 9 33.73 -14.85 -3.76
N GLY A 10 33.33 -13.71 -3.21
CA GLY A 10 32.44 -12.74 -3.85
C GLY A 10 30.97 -13.16 -3.82
N GLU A 11 30.11 -12.43 -4.54
CA GLU A 11 28.66 -12.68 -4.53
C GLU A 11 28.25 -14.05 -5.06
N ILE A 12 29.10 -14.71 -5.86
CA ILE A 12 28.84 -16.07 -6.36
C ILE A 12 28.70 -17.08 -5.21
N ALA A 13 29.31 -16.81 -4.05
CA ALA A 13 29.17 -17.61 -2.83
C ALA A 13 27.70 -17.80 -2.45
N THR A 14 26.86 -16.77 -2.66
CA THR A 14 25.42 -16.81 -2.33
C THR A 14 24.63 -17.87 -3.09
N LYS A 15 25.14 -18.27 -4.27
CA LYS A 15 24.54 -19.30 -5.12
C LYS A 15 25.05 -20.71 -4.77
N MET A 16 26.10 -20.82 -3.96
CA MET A 16 26.70 -22.11 -3.60
C MET A 16 25.90 -22.86 -2.53
N PRO A 17 25.90 -24.22 -2.54
CA PRO A 17 25.09 -25.03 -1.63
C PRO A 17 25.31 -24.70 -0.15
N ARG A 18 26.55 -24.40 0.26
CA ARG A 18 26.88 -24.07 1.64
C ARG A 18 26.17 -22.81 2.14
N VAL A 19 26.28 -21.70 1.40
CA VAL A 19 25.63 -20.44 1.79
C VAL A 19 24.12 -20.56 1.70
N ARG A 20 23.60 -21.25 0.68
CA ARG A 20 22.16 -21.54 0.57
C ARG A 20 21.65 -22.29 1.80
N GLY A 21 22.36 -23.33 2.25
CA GLY A 21 21.98 -24.08 3.46
C GLY A 21 21.99 -23.22 4.73
N LEU A 22 22.99 -22.35 4.90
CA LEU A 22 23.02 -21.41 6.03
C LEU A 22 21.85 -20.40 5.99
N ARG A 23 21.50 -19.90 4.80
CA ARG A 23 20.33 -19.04 4.61
C ARG A 23 19.02 -19.77 4.91
N THR A 24 18.91 -21.04 4.52
CA THR A 24 17.75 -21.89 4.88
C THR A 24 17.61 -22.01 6.40
N ILE A 25 18.71 -22.19 7.14
CA ILE A 25 18.65 -22.23 8.62
C ILE A 25 18.11 -20.90 9.18
N LYS A 26 18.61 -19.75 8.71
CA LYS A 26 18.09 -18.44 9.12
C LYS A 26 16.59 -18.30 8.82
N LYS A 27 16.18 -18.67 7.60
CA LYS A 27 14.78 -18.64 7.14
C LYS A 27 13.85 -19.46 8.03
N GLU A 28 14.23 -20.69 8.39
CA GLU A 28 13.40 -21.54 9.26
C GLU A 28 13.32 -21.02 10.70
N ILE A 29 14.40 -20.43 11.23
CA ILE A 29 14.36 -19.76 12.55
C ILE A 29 13.40 -18.57 12.51
N LEU A 30 13.44 -17.75 11.46
CA LEU A 30 12.57 -16.59 11.30
C LEU A 30 11.10 -16.99 11.20
N LYS A 31 10.77 -18.05 10.44
CA LYS A 31 9.40 -18.59 10.37
C LYS A 31 8.89 -19.10 11.72
N LEU A 32 9.73 -19.74 12.52
CA LEU A 32 9.34 -20.17 13.86
C LEU A 32 8.98 -18.97 14.75
N ILE A 33 9.78 -17.90 14.68
CA ILE A 33 9.53 -16.65 15.41
C ILE A 33 8.26 -15.98 14.92
N GLU A 34 8.05 -15.94 13.60
CA GLU A 34 6.82 -15.45 12.97
C GLU A 34 5.59 -16.12 13.58
N THR A 35 5.51 -17.45 13.50
CA THR A 35 4.38 -18.23 14.02
C THR A 35 4.20 -18.05 15.54
N TYR A 36 5.29 -17.99 16.29
CA TYR A 36 5.23 -17.77 17.74
C TYR A 36 4.60 -16.41 18.06
N VAL A 37 5.05 -15.33 17.39
CA VAL A 37 4.52 -13.98 17.61
C VAL A 37 3.05 -13.90 17.20
N GLU A 38 2.66 -14.45 16.05
CA GLU A 38 1.27 -14.46 15.60
C GLU A 38 0.31 -15.08 16.61
N LYS A 39 0.74 -16.20 17.22
CA LYS A 39 -0.05 -16.98 18.18
C LYS A 39 0.13 -16.54 19.64
N SER A 40 0.93 -15.51 19.89
CA SER A 40 1.14 -15.00 21.26
C SER A 40 -0.01 -14.10 21.71
N ASP A 41 -0.45 -14.28 22.95
CA ASP A 41 -1.45 -13.41 23.59
C ASP A 41 -0.82 -12.33 24.49
N ASP A 42 0.35 -12.63 25.07
CA ASP A 42 1.09 -11.70 25.93
C ASP A 42 2.04 -10.82 25.10
N LEU A 43 1.51 -9.71 24.58
CA LEU A 43 2.24 -8.79 23.71
C LEU A 43 3.39 -8.07 24.43
N GLU A 44 3.23 -7.78 25.72
CA GLU A 44 4.26 -7.12 26.53
C GLU A 44 5.45 -8.05 26.75
N MET A 45 5.22 -9.33 27.01
CA MET A 45 6.28 -10.32 27.11
C MET A 45 7.06 -10.41 25.79
N VAL A 46 6.37 -10.49 24.65
CA VAL A 46 7.02 -10.50 23.33
C VAL A 46 7.82 -9.21 23.11
N ARG A 47 7.24 -8.04 23.42
CA ARG A 47 7.88 -6.74 23.24
C ARG A 47 9.16 -6.59 24.04
N ASN A 48 9.16 -7.06 25.28
CA ASN A 48 10.24 -6.82 26.23
C ASN A 48 11.34 -7.89 26.15
N ASN A 49 10.98 -9.14 25.84
CA ASN A 49 11.93 -10.27 25.91
C ASN A 49 12.38 -10.79 24.53
N ILE A 50 11.58 -10.62 23.48
CA ILE A 50 11.85 -11.21 22.16
C ILE A 50 12.32 -10.14 21.18
N VAL A 51 11.55 -9.05 21.05
CA VAL A 51 11.81 -8.01 20.04
C VAL A 51 13.24 -7.45 20.11
N PRO A 52 13.78 -7.02 21.27
CA PRO A 52 15.08 -6.35 21.29
C PRO A 52 16.22 -7.25 20.78
N ALA A 53 16.27 -8.49 21.26
CA ALA A 53 17.29 -9.46 20.86
C ALA A 53 17.15 -9.86 19.39
N LEU A 54 15.91 -9.97 18.89
CA LEU A 54 15.65 -10.26 17.49
C LEU A 54 16.16 -9.13 16.59
N LEU A 55 15.78 -7.88 16.88
CA LEU A 55 16.16 -6.73 16.06
C LEU A 55 17.69 -6.54 16.02
N GLU A 56 18.36 -6.70 17.17
CA GLU A 56 19.82 -6.64 17.26
C GLU A 56 20.48 -7.70 16.37
N ALA A 57 19.94 -8.92 16.35
CA ALA A 57 20.49 -10.02 15.57
C ALA A 57 20.26 -9.88 14.06
N VAL A 58 19.12 -9.33 13.63
CA VAL A 58 18.68 -9.42 12.22
C VAL A 58 18.83 -8.13 11.43
N LEU A 59 18.63 -6.95 12.03
CA LEU A 59 18.55 -5.70 11.27
C LEU A 59 19.91 -5.30 10.68
N VAL A 60 20.94 -5.26 11.53
CA VAL A 60 22.29 -4.88 11.10
C VAL A 60 22.89 -5.94 10.17
N ASP A 61 22.61 -7.23 10.42
CA ASP A 61 23.00 -8.32 9.52
C ASP A 61 22.34 -8.16 8.14
N TYR A 62 21.04 -7.88 8.08
CA TYR A 62 20.34 -7.62 6.82
C TYR A 62 20.95 -6.44 6.06
N ASN A 63 21.18 -5.31 6.72
CA ASN A 63 21.73 -4.11 6.10
C ASN A 63 23.12 -4.36 5.48
N ARG A 64 24.01 -5.00 6.25
CA ARG A 64 25.42 -5.23 5.85
C ARG A 64 25.61 -6.33 4.82
N ASN A 65 24.65 -7.25 4.69
CA ASN A 65 24.73 -8.32 3.70
C ASN A 65 24.58 -7.77 2.28
N VAL A 66 25.27 -8.41 1.33
CA VAL A 66 25.09 -8.15 -0.11
C VAL A 66 23.68 -8.52 -0.56
N PRO A 67 23.15 -7.94 -1.66
CA PRO A 67 21.77 -8.21 -2.13
C PRO A 67 21.41 -9.69 -2.20
N GLY A 68 22.29 -10.53 -2.77
CA GLY A 68 22.07 -11.98 -2.89
C GLY A 68 22.08 -12.76 -1.56
N ALA A 69 22.45 -12.13 -0.44
CA ALA A 69 22.49 -12.72 0.89
C ALA A 69 21.44 -12.11 1.85
N ARG A 70 20.67 -11.12 1.42
CA ARG A 70 19.55 -10.56 2.20
C ARG A 70 18.35 -11.49 2.09
N ASP A 71 17.77 -11.83 3.22
CA ASP A 71 16.63 -12.75 3.32
C ASP A 71 15.32 -11.95 3.43
N ALA A 72 14.37 -12.16 2.50
CA ALA A 72 13.08 -11.44 2.50
C ALA A 72 12.26 -11.73 3.77
N GLU A 73 12.47 -12.89 4.41
CA GLU A 73 11.84 -13.24 5.69
C GLU A 73 12.13 -12.25 6.82
N VAL A 74 13.22 -11.48 6.75
CA VAL A 74 13.45 -10.41 7.72
C VAL A 74 12.34 -9.36 7.60
N LEU A 75 12.00 -8.93 6.38
CA LEU A 75 10.93 -7.97 6.13
C LEU A 75 9.57 -8.54 6.55
N LYS A 76 9.33 -9.82 6.25
CA LYS A 76 8.10 -10.53 6.64
C LYS A 76 7.92 -10.57 8.16
N VAL A 77 8.95 -10.99 8.90
CA VAL A 77 8.91 -11.04 10.37
C VAL A 77 8.72 -9.63 10.96
N MET A 78 9.35 -8.60 10.40
CA MET A 78 9.11 -7.22 10.84
C MET A 78 7.64 -6.83 10.65
N SER A 79 7.04 -7.18 9.52
CA SER A 79 5.63 -6.91 9.23
C SER A 79 4.71 -7.60 10.24
N VAL A 80 4.94 -8.89 10.50
CA VAL A 80 4.16 -9.68 11.46
C VAL A 80 4.26 -9.11 12.88
N ILE A 81 5.46 -8.75 13.33
CA ILE A 81 5.67 -8.15 14.65
C ILE A 81 4.96 -6.80 14.74
N ILE A 82 5.06 -5.94 13.72
CA ILE A 82 4.40 -4.64 13.70
C ILE A 82 2.87 -4.79 13.70
N THR A 83 2.32 -5.68 12.88
CA THR A 83 0.89 -5.95 12.86
C THR A 83 0.39 -6.46 14.20
N LYS A 84 1.11 -7.40 14.82
CA LYS A 84 0.70 -8.02 16.09
C LYS A 84 0.85 -7.10 17.30
N LEU A 85 1.95 -6.35 17.39
CA LEU A 85 2.26 -5.50 18.55
C LEU A 85 1.79 -4.05 18.39
N SER A 86 1.51 -3.61 17.17
CA SER A 86 1.01 -2.28 16.82
C SER A 86 1.77 -1.15 17.52
N GLY A 87 1.08 -0.31 18.32
CA GLY A 87 1.67 0.85 18.99
C GLY A 87 2.92 0.55 19.84
N LEU A 88 3.07 -0.69 20.35
CA LEU A 88 4.26 -1.10 21.10
C LEU A 88 5.54 -1.11 20.26
N MET A 89 5.44 -1.09 18.93
CA MET A 89 6.58 -1.07 18.01
C MET A 89 6.94 0.32 17.49
N GLU A 90 6.18 1.37 17.82
CA GLU A 90 6.39 2.72 17.28
C GLU A 90 7.81 3.26 17.52
N ASP A 91 8.39 2.96 18.69
CA ASP A 91 9.74 3.40 19.04
C ASP A 91 10.84 2.65 18.27
N GLN A 92 10.52 1.47 17.72
CA GLN A 92 11.44 0.63 16.96
C GLN A 92 11.35 0.84 15.45
N VAL A 93 10.26 1.43 14.94
CA VAL A 93 10.08 1.70 13.50
C VAL A 93 11.27 2.48 12.90
N PRO A 94 11.80 3.55 13.51
CA PRO A 94 12.96 4.26 12.96
C PRO A 94 14.20 3.35 12.83
N ASN A 95 14.43 2.46 13.80
CA ASN A 95 15.55 1.51 13.77
C ASN A 95 15.37 0.51 12.62
N ILE A 96 14.17 -0.06 12.47
CA ILE A 96 13.84 -0.97 11.36
C ILE A 96 14.08 -0.27 10.02
N MET A 97 13.48 0.91 9.82
CA MET A 97 13.58 1.67 8.57
C MET A 97 15.02 2.03 8.22
N SER A 98 15.83 2.45 9.20
CA SER A 98 17.24 2.80 8.97
C SER A 98 18.09 1.64 8.44
N ASN A 99 17.72 0.39 8.75
CA ASN A 99 18.48 -0.79 8.35
C ASN A 99 17.93 -1.44 7.08
N VAL A 100 16.60 -1.44 6.87
CA VAL A 100 15.98 -2.21 5.78
C VAL A 100 15.56 -1.36 4.59
N PHE A 101 15.29 -0.06 4.78
CA PHE A 101 14.58 0.72 3.77
C PHE A 101 15.39 0.97 2.50
N GLU A 102 16.45 1.78 2.59
CA GLU A 102 17.23 2.20 1.42
C GLU A 102 17.89 1.02 0.70
N CYS A 103 18.46 0.10 1.48
CA CYS A 103 19.18 -1.05 0.92
C CYS A 103 18.25 -2.05 0.21
N THR A 104 16.98 -2.14 0.60
CA THR A 104 15.98 -2.97 -0.10
C THR A 104 15.43 -2.23 -1.31
N LEU A 105 15.16 -0.92 -1.19
CA LEU A 105 14.67 -0.11 -2.30
C LEU A 105 15.63 -0.15 -3.49
N GLU A 106 16.94 -0.04 -3.25
CA GLU A 106 17.99 -0.17 -4.28
C GLU A 106 18.05 -1.53 -4.97
N MET A 107 17.52 -2.59 -4.34
CA MET A 107 17.43 -3.93 -4.94
C MET A 107 16.22 -4.02 -5.87
N ILE A 108 15.07 -3.50 -5.44
CA ILE A 108 13.79 -3.71 -6.13
C ILE A 108 13.49 -2.65 -7.19
N ASN A 109 14.17 -1.50 -7.18
CA ASN A 109 13.91 -0.37 -8.08
C ASN A 109 14.71 -0.40 -9.40
N LYS A 110 15.63 -1.36 -9.59
CA LYS A 110 16.49 -1.45 -10.80
C LYS A 110 15.95 -2.40 -11.86
N ASP A 111 15.43 -3.55 -11.46
CA ASP A 111 14.94 -4.60 -12.36
C ASP A 111 13.60 -5.16 -11.84
N PHE A 112 12.59 -5.17 -12.70
CA PHE A 112 11.24 -5.62 -12.39
C PHE A 112 11.12 -7.15 -12.22
N SER A 113 12.13 -7.92 -12.60
CA SER A 113 12.14 -9.38 -12.51
C SER A 113 12.95 -9.92 -11.33
N GLU A 114 13.92 -9.14 -10.82
CA GLU A 114 14.77 -9.56 -9.70
C GLU A 114 14.12 -9.29 -8.34
N PHE A 115 14.45 -10.14 -7.36
CA PHE A 115 14.00 -10.06 -5.97
C PHE A 115 12.48 -9.89 -5.77
N PRO A 116 11.63 -10.75 -6.39
CA PRO A 116 10.17 -10.64 -6.27
C PRO A 116 9.68 -10.83 -4.82
N GLU A 117 10.32 -11.72 -4.05
CA GLU A 117 9.99 -11.93 -2.63
C GLU A 117 10.26 -10.66 -1.79
N HIS A 118 11.43 -10.04 -1.95
CA HIS A 118 11.76 -8.79 -1.25
C HIS A 118 10.81 -7.67 -1.61
N ARG A 119 10.38 -7.59 -2.87
CA ARG A 119 9.42 -6.58 -3.33
C ARG A 119 8.11 -6.71 -2.58
N VAL A 120 7.51 -7.90 -2.60
CA VAL A 120 6.24 -8.15 -1.90
C VAL A 120 6.38 -7.81 -0.42
N GLU A 121 7.39 -8.37 0.26
CA GLU A 121 7.53 -8.20 1.70
C GLU A 121 7.93 -6.76 2.12
N PHE A 122 8.62 -6.02 1.24
CA PHE A 122 8.91 -4.61 1.47
C PHE A 122 7.64 -3.77 1.49
N PHE A 123 6.74 -3.98 0.53
CA PHE A 123 5.46 -3.28 0.49
C PHE A 123 4.53 -3.72 1.62
N THR A 124 4.52 -5.02 1.97
CA THR A 124 3.81 -5.52 3.15
C THR A 124 4.28 -4.82 4.42
N LEU A 125 5.59 -4.64 4.59
CA LEU A 125 6.16 -3.95 5.74
C LEU A 125 5.75 -2.48 5.80
N LEU A 126 5.86 -1.74 4.69
CA LEU A 126 5.47 -0.34 4.66
C LEU A 126 3.98 -0.15 4.95
N ARG A 127 3.14 -1.02 4.40
CA ARG A 127 1.71 -1.03 4.70
C ARG A 127 1.43 -1.34 6.17
N ALA A 128 2.12 -2.32 6.76
CA ALA A 128 1.99 -2.66 8.17
C ALA A 128 2.37 -1.47 9.08
N ILE A 129 3.48 -0.77 8.77
CA ILE A 129 3.88 0.45 9.49
C ILE A 129 2.80 1.52 9.36
N ASN A 130 2.27 1.74 8.16
CA ASN A 130 1.23 2.74 7.93
C ASN A 130 -0.06 2.44 8.71
N LEU A 131 -0.49 1.17 8.76
CA LEU A 131 -1.73 0.77 9.44
C LEU A 131 -1.61 0.75 10.97
N HIS A 132 -0.47 0.32 11.50
CA HIS A 132 -0.33 -0.01 12.92
C HIS A 132 0.60 0.91 13.70
N CYS A 133 1.46 1.67 13.02
CA CYS A 133 2.47 2.55 13.63
C CYS A 133 2.57 3.90 12.90
N PHE A 134 1.44 4.44 12.41
CA PHE A 134 1.40 5.69 11.66
C PHE A 134 2.10 6.88 12.36
N PRO A 135 1.99 7.08 13.69
CA PRO A 135 2.72 8.17 14.36
C PRO A 135 4.25 8.08 14.22
N ALA A 136 4.80 6.87 14.05
CA ALA A 136 6.22 6.68 13.79
C ALA A 136 6.58 7.00 12.33
N LEU A 137 5.67 6.79 11.39
CA LEU A 137 5.85 7.17 9.98
C LEU A 137 6.01 8.68 9.83
N LEU A 138 5.26 9.48 10.61
CA LEU A 138 5.38 10.95 10.63
C LEU A 138 6.71 11.47 11.18
N LYS A 139 7.48 10.62 11.90
CA LYS A 139 8.80 10.96 12.43
C LYS A 139 9.92 10.71 11.42
N LEU A 140 9.62 10.11 10.28
CA LEU A 140 10.60 9.94 9.20
C LEU A 140 11.01 11.30 8.64
N ASP A 141 12.24 11.38 8.14
CA ASP A 141 12.67 12.59 7.43
C ASP A 141 11.95 12.72 6.08
N ASN A 142 11.96 13.93 5.51
CA ASN A 142 11.28 14.23 4.24
C ASN A 142 11.76 13.35 3.07
N ARG A 143 13.01 12.87 3.10
CA ARG A 143 13.58 12.03 2.05
C ARG A 143 13.00 10.62 2.13
N GLN A 144 13.05 10.01 3.31
CA GLN A 144 12.48 8.69 3.59
C GLN A 144 10.97 8.69 3.34
N PHE A 145 10.27 9.71 3.82
CA PHE A 145 8.83 9.83 3.61
C PHE A 145 8.47 10.00 2.13
N LYS A 146 9.24 10.80 1.37
CA LYS A 146 9.07 10.88 -0.09
C LYS A 146 9.24 9.51 -0.75
N PHE A 147 10.23 8.72 -0.34
CA PHE A 147 10.41 7.39 -0.90
C PHE A 147 9.25 6.44 -0.57
N VAL A 148 8.58 6.59 0.58
CA VAL A 148 7.35 5.82 0.88
C VAL A 148 6.28 6.15 -0.17
N ILE A 149 6.07 7.44 -0.48
CA ILE A 149 5.14 7.86 -1.54
C ILE A 149 5.55 7.32 -2.90
N ASP A 150 6.82 7.51 -3.29
CA ASP A 150 7.34 7.04 -4.58
C ASP A 150 7.21 5.52 -4.71
N SER A 151 7.38 4.78 -3.61
CA SER A 151 7.19 3.32 -3.58
C SER A 151 5.72 2.95 -3.80
N CYS A 152 4.77 3.64 -3.16
CA CYS A 152 3.33 3.44 -3.42
C CYS A 152 2.97 3.68 -4.89
N MET A 153 3.47 4.79 -5.46
CA MET A 153 3.19 5.16 -6.86
C MET A 153 3.85 4.18 -7.85
N TRP A 154 5.00 3.64 -7.49
CA TRP A 154 5.65 2.59 -8.28
C TRP A 154 4.83 1.29 -8.24
N ALA A 155 4.39 0.86 -7.06
CA ALA A 155 3.60 -0.36 -6.90
C ALA A 155 2.27 -0.27 -7.66
N SER A 156 1.59 0.89 -7.62
CA SER A 156 0.33 1.11 -8.35
C SER A 156 0.47 1.12 -9.88
N LYS A 157 1.70 1.10 -10.42
CA LYS A 157 1.97 1.05 -11.87
C LYS A 157 2.56 -0.30 -12.30
N HIS A 158 2.52 -1.30 -11.42
CA HIS A 158 3.11 -2.61 -11.68
C HIS A 158 2.19 -3.49 -12.53
N ASP A 159 2.74 -4.24 -13.49
CA ASP A 159 1.98 -5.17 -14.35
C ASP A 159 1.33 -6.34 -13.57
N ASN A 160 1.68 -6.52 -12.29
CA ASN A 160 1.12 -7.57 -11.45
C ASN A 160 0.00 -6.95 -10.63
N ARG A 161 -1.23 -7.40 -10.93
CA ARG A 161 -2.46 -6.90 -10.33
C ARG A 161 -2.49 -6.98 -8.79
N GLU A 162 -1.83 -7.96 -8.17
CA GLU A 162 -1.74 -8.04 -6.70
C GLU A 162 -0.86 -6.93 -6.13
N VAL A 163 0.27 -6.66 -6.79
CA VAL A 163 1.21 -5.59 -6.40
C VAL A 163 0.58 -4.22 -6.66
N GLU A 164 -0.10 -4.05 -7.79
CA GLU A 164 -0.87 -2.86 -8.15
C GLU A 164 -1.92 -2.55 -7.08
N TYR A 165 -2.77 -3.55 -6.77
CA TYR A 165 -3.82 -3.42 -5.77
C TYR A 165 -3.26 -3.11 -4.37
N ALA A 166 -2.16 -3.76 -3.97
CA ALA A 166 -1.48 -3.47 -2.71
C ALA A 166 -0.95 -2.03 -2.65
N GLY A 167 -0.34 -1.53 -3.74
CA GLY A 167 0.16 -0.15 -3.84
C GLY A 167 -0.94 0.89 -3.75
N LEU A 168 -2.06 0.66 -4.45
CA LEU A 168 -3.24 1.54 -4.42
C LEU A 168 -3.87 1.59 -3.02
N ASN A 169 -4.05 0.44 -2.38
CA ASN A 169 -4.59 0.37 -1.02
C ASN A 169 -3.68 1.04 0.00
N MET A 170 -2.36 0.79 -0.06
CA MET A 170 -1.41 1.44 0.82
C MET A 170 -1.45 2.97 0.63
N CYS A 171 -1.55 3.45 -0.61
CA CYS A 171 -1.71 4.88 -0.87
C CYS A 171 -3.00 5.41 -0.26
N LEU A 172 -4.14 4.73 -0.44
CA LEU A 172 -5.44 5.11 0.12
C LEU A 172 -5.40 5.18 1.66
N GLU A 173 -4.82 4.18 2.29
CA GLU A 173 -4.65 4.12 3.75
C GLU A 173 -3.79 5.29 4.22
N LEU A 174 -2.68 5.56 3.54
CA LEU A 174 -1.76 6.66 3.88
C LEU A 174 -2.43 8.02 3.79
N ILE A 175 -3.13 8.31 2.69
CA ILE A 175 -3.83 9.59 2.53
C ILE A 175 -4.98 9.74 3.54
N THR A 176 -5.64 8.65 3.91
CA THR A 176 -6.69 8.63 4.93
C THR A 176 -6.12 8.92 6.30
N ASN A 177 -5.02 8.26 6.67
CA ASN A 177 -4.32 8.49 7.94
C ASN A 177 -3.80 9.93 8.05
N ILE A 178 -3.21 10.47 6.97
CA ILE A 178 -2.76 11.87 6.94
C ILE A 178 -3.94 12.83 7.11
N ALA A 179 -5.07 12.58 6.46
CA ALA A 179 -6.25 13.43 6.56
C ALA A 179 -6.84 13.47 7.98
N GLU A 180 -6.47 12.54 8.86
CA GLU A 180 -6.88 12.48 10.26
C GLU A 180 -5.84 13.04 11.23
N THR A 181 -4.68 13.49 10.72
CA THR A 181 -3.66 14.20 11.53
C THR A 181 -4.08 15.62 11.86
N ASP A 182 -3.26 16.30 12.67
CA ASP A 182 -3.45 17.72 12.94
C ASP A 182 -3.41 18.54 11.63
N PRO A 183 -4.13 19.68 11.57
CA PRO A 183 -4.24 20.47 10.35
C PRO A 183 -2.91 20.96 9.78
N ALA A 184 -1.87 21.16 10.60
CA ALA A 184 -0.59 21.63 10.10
C ALA A 184 0.13 20.53 9.33
N THR A 185 0.20 19.32 9.90
CA THR A 185 0.79 18.13 9.26
C THR A 185 0.02 17.74 7.99
N SER A 186 -1.31 17.66 8.08
CA SER A 186 -2.19 17.35 6.96
C SER A 186 -2.01 18.33 5.79
N ASN A 187 -2.07 19.64 6.08
CA ASN A 187 -1.93 20.66 5.03
C ASN A 187 -0.53 20.65 4.39
N ALA A 188 0.54 20.46 5.19
CA ALA A 188 1.89 20.38 4.65
C ALA A 188 2.06 19.19 3.70
N PHE A 189 1.53 18.02 4.07
CA PHE A 189 1.53 16.84 3.22
C PHE A 189 0.77 17.09 1.91
N PHE A 190 -0.49 17.54 1.99
CA PHE A 190 -1.31 17.69 0.79
C PHE A 190 -0.78 18.81 -0.12
N GLN A 191 -0.23 19.89 0.43
CA GLN A 191 0.43 20.90 -0.40
C GLN A 191 1.59 20.32 -1.23
N GLN A 192 2.34 19.36 -0.69
CA GLN A 192 3.53 18.80 -1.34
C GLN A 192 3.22 17.59 -2.24
N PHE A 193 2.34 16.69 -1.80
CA PHE A 193 2.16 15.37 -2.41
C PHE A 193 0.82 15.19 -3.11
N PHE A 194 -0.16 16.08 -2.92
CA PHE A 194 -1.49 15.91 -3.50
C PHE A 194 -1.44 15.86 -5.04
N VAL A 195 -0.80 16.84 -5.68
CA VAL A 195 -0.70 16.90 -7.15
C VAL A 195 0.09 15.71 -7.72
N PRO A 196 1.29 15.35 -7.20
CA PRO A 196 2.00 14.14 -7.64
C PRO A 196 1.16 12.86 -7.55
N ILE A 197 0.48 12.64 -6.43
CA ILE A 197 -0.38 11.45 -6.24
C ILE A 197 -1.55 11.46 -7.24
N LEU A 198 -2.19 12.63 -7.43
CA LEU A 198 -3.28 12.78 -8.39
C LEU A 198 -2.83 12.48 -9.83
N GLN A 199 -1.64 12.93 -10.23
CA GLN A 199 -1.13 12.68 -11.57
C GLN A 199 -0.81 11.21 -11.81
N ASP A 200 -0.26 10.53 -10.81
CA ASP A 200 0.22 9.15 -10.94
C ASP A 200 -0.88 8.10 -10.88
N VAL A 201 -1.97 8.38 -10.14
CA VAL A 201 -3.01 7.39 -9.89
C VAL A 201 -4.39 7.85 -10.37
N PHE A 202 -4.57 9.15 -10.68
CA PHE A 202 -5.92 9.72 -10.85
C PHE A 202 -6.84 9.36 -9.66
N PHE A 203 -6.27 9.24 -8.45
CA PHE A 203 -6.98 8.79 -7.26
C PHE A 203 -7.84 9.93 -6.69
N ASN A 204 -9.11 9.67 -6.42
CA ASN A 204 -10.10 10.75 -6.32
C ASN A 204 -11.12 10.56 -5.18
N VAL A 205 -10.67 10.12 -4.00
CA VAL A 205 -11.58 9.84 -2.87
C VAL A 205 -11.57 10.92 -1.76
N LEU A 206 -10.65 11.88 -1.72
CA LEU A 206 -10.49 12.75 -0.53
C LEU A 206 -10.78 14.25 -0.68
N LEU A 207 -11.25 14.72 -1.84
CA LEU A 207 -11.25 16.17 -2.13
C LEU A 207 -12.55 16.93 -1.89
N CYS A 208 -13.59 16.30 -1.33
CA CYS A 208 -14.85 16.98 -1.13
C CYS A 208 -15.34 16.83 0.31
N PRO A 209 -15.90 17.90 0.92
CA PRO A 209 -16.60 17.76 2.19
C PRO A 209 -17.66 16.67 2.04
N PRO A 210 -17.81 15.77 3.03
CA PRO A 210 -18.86 14.78 3.00
C PRO A 210 -20.23 15.47 2.85
N ALA A 211 -21.16 14.83 2.16
CA ALA A 211 -22.50 15.38 1.87
C ALA A 211 -23.32 15.72 3.13
N ASP A 212 -22.81 15.39 4.32
CA ASP A 212 -23.38 15.67 5.63
C ASP A 212 -23.08 17.09 6.17
N GLY A 213 -22.28 17.89 5.46
CA GLY A 213 -21.95 19.27 5.88
C GLY A 213 -20.80 19.36 6.89
N THR A 214 -20.07 18.28 7.13
CA THR A 214 -18.82 18.32 7.92
C THR A 214 -17.75 19.12 7.18
N ALA A 215 -16.85 19.75 7.95
CA ALA A 215 -15.76 20.51 7.39
C ALA A 215 -14.85 19.61 6.54
N PRO A 216 -14.37 20.08 5.37
CA PRO A 216 -13.45 19.29 4.55
C PRO A 216 -12.21 18.90 5.37
N LYS A 217 -11.80 17.63 5.26
CA LYS A 217 -10.62 17.11 5.99
C LYS A 217 -9.34 17.88 5.64
N ILE A 218 -9.26 18.42 4.41
CA ILE A 218 -8.16 19.26 3.95
C ILE A 218 -8.58 20.73 4.04
N GLN A 219 -7.91 21.48 4.91
CA GLN A 219 -8.26 22.88 5.19
C GLN A 219 -7.35 23.89 4.49
N GLY A 220 -6.14 23.48 4.11
CA GLY A 220 -5.14 24.29 3.41
C GLY A 220 -5.15 24.12 1.89
N PRO A 221 -4.34 24.91 1.17
CA PRO A 221 -4.17 24.75 -0.27
C PRO A 221 -3.46 23.44 -0.59
N ILE A 222 -4.00 22.67 -1.53
CA ILE A 222 -3.41 21.42 -2.05
C ILE A 222 -2.36 21.65 -3.14
N TYR A 223 -2.00 22.91 -3.36
CA TYR A 223 -1.10 23.38 -4.38
C TYR A 223 -0.07 24.31 -3.77
N ILE A 224 1.10 24.39 -4.40
CA ILE A 224 2.12 25.37 -4.05
C ILE A 224 1.79 26.75 -4.64
N LEU A 225 2.30 27.82 -4.01
CA LEU A 225 1.87 29.21 -4.23
C LEU A 225 1.95 29.73 -5.68
N ASP A 226 2.70 29.08 -6.56
CA ASP A 226 2.90 29.46 -7.98
C ASP A 226 2.00 28.67 -8.96
N GLN A 227 1.29 27.65 -8.50
CA GLN A 227 0.45 26.79 -9.35
C GLN A 227 -0.97 27.32 -9.55
N ALA A 228 -1.43 28.24 -8.71
CA ALA A 228 -2.78 28.81 -8.79
C ALA A 228 -2.79 30.31 -8.45
N PRO A 229 -3.78 31.07 -8.95
CA PRO A 229 -3.97 32.46 -8.54
C PRO A 229 -4.14 32.59 -7.02
N PRO A 230 -3.66 33.70 -6.41
CA PRO A 230 -3.84 33.93 -4.98
C PRO A 230 -5.32 33.87 -4.57
N GLY A 231 -5.63 33.02 -3.58
CA GLY A 231 -7.00 32.84 -3.08
C GLY A 231 -7.88 31.90 -3.92
N ALA A 232 -7.33 31.19 -4.92
CA ALA A 232 -8.06 30.16 -5.63
C ALA A 232 -8.54 29.06 -4.67
N SER A 233 -9.79 28.64 -4.79
CA SER A 233 -10.27 27.50 -4.00
C SER A 233 -9.61 26.21 -4.48
N ASN A 234 -9.46 25.21 -3.60
CA ASN A 234 -8.99 23.88 -3.99
C ASN A 234 -9.85 23.29 -5.11
N LYS A 235 -11.17 23.53 -5.08
CA LYS A 235 -12.11 23.08 -6.11
C LYS A 235 -11.81 23.70 -7.47
N ASP A 236 -11.60 25.02 -7.53
CA ASP A 236 -11.33 25.73 -8.79
C ASP A 236 -9.98 25.31 -9.36
N PHE A 237 -8.95 25.18 -8.51
CA PHE A 237 -7.64 24.69 -8.90
C PHE A 237 -7.75 23.28 -9.53
N LEU A 238 -8.37 22.34 -8.82
CA LEU A 238 -8.52 20.96 -9.29
C LEU A 238 -9.33 20.86 -10.57
N THR A 239 -10.41 21.63 -10.67
CA THR A 239 -11.26 21.63 -11.86
C THR A 239 -10.44 21.99 -13.09
N ASN A 240 -9.66 23.08 -13.00
CA ASN A 240 -8.80 23.53 -14.10
C ASN A 240 -7.64 22.57 -14.36
N PHE A 241 -7.02 22.05 -13.30
CA PHE A 241 -5.89 21.14 -13.39
C PHE A 241 -6.28 19.83 -14.09
N VAL A 242 -7.34 19.17 -13.62
CA VAL A 242 -7.84 17.91 -14.18
C VAL A 242 -8.35 18.11 -15.61
N ALA A 243 -9.10 19.18 -15.87
CA ALA A 243 -9.57 19.47 -17.23
C ALA A 243 -8.40 19.68 -18.22
N THR A 244 -7.35 20.38 -17.80
CA THR A 244 -6.14 20.58 -18.62
C THR A 244 -5.42 19.26 -18.87
N LEU A 245 -5.29 18.41 -17.84
CA LEU A 245 -4.65 17.10 -17.96
C LEU A 245 -5.40 16.23 -18.98
N LEU A 246 -6.73 16.14 -18.86
CA LEU A 246 -7.57 15.38 -19.78
C LEU A 246 -7.54 15.93 -21.21
N GLN A 247 -7.55 17.25 -21.37
CA GLN A 247 -7.48 17.88 -22.69
C GLN A 247 -6.15 17.60 -23.40
N ASN A 248 -5.05 17.52 -22.64
CA ASN A 248 -3.72 17.18 -23.17
C ASN A 248 -3.61 15.69 -23.51
N ALA A 249 -4.14 14.82 -22.65
CA ALA A 249 -4.12 13.37 -22.86
C ALA A 249 -5.03 12.94 -24.03
N PHE A 250 -6.19 13.58 -24.16
CA PHE A 250 -7.20 13.24 -25.17
C PHE A 250 -7.64 14.49 -25.97
N PRO A 251 -6.82 14.98 -26.92
CA PRO A 251 -7.10 16.20 -27.68
C PRO A 251 -8.41 16.18 -28.48
N ASN A 252 -8.95 14.99 -28.74
CA ASN A 252 -10.20 14.78 -29.48
C ASN A 252 -11.47 14.96 -28.63
N LEU A 253 -11.33 15.05 -27.29
CA LEU A 253 -12.46 15.30 -26.41
C LEU A 253 -12.94 16.74 -26.52
N GLN A 254 -14.26 16.93 -26.50
CA GLN A 254 -14.86 18.25 -26.51
C GLN A 254 -14.80 18.87 -25.11
N ALA A 255 -14.49 20.17 -25.02
CA ALA A 255 -14.41 20.87 -23.74
C ALA A 255 -15.65 20.70 -22.84
N PRO A 256 -16.91 20.75 -23.36
CA PRO A 256 -18.09 20.49 -22.52
C PRO A 256 -18.14 19.07 -21.93
N GLN A 257 -17.63 18.07 -22.66
CA GLN A 257 -17.57 16.68 -22.17
C GLN A 257 -16.58 16.55 -21.00
N ILE A 258 -15.41 17.20 -21.12
CA ILE A 258 -14.40 17.23 -20.05
C ILE A 258 -14.97 17.96 -18.82
N GLN A 259 -15.61 19.11 -19.01
CA GLN A 259 -16.21 19.88 -17.91
C GLN A 259 -17.29 19.09 -17.18
N ALA A 260 -18.20 18.46 -17.91
CA ALA A 260 -19.26 17.63 -17.33
C ALA A 260 -18.68 16.45 -16.53
N PHE A 261 -17.65 15.79 -17.07
CA PHE A 261 -16.96 14.71 -16.36
C PHE A 261 -16.32 15.19 -15.06
N VAL A 262 -15.55 16.29 -15.11
CA VAL A 262 -14.87 16.87 -13.95
C VAL A 262 -15.87 17.33 -12.88
N GLU A 263 -16.99 17.95 -13.28
CA GLU A 263 -18.07 18.31 -12.35
C GLU A 263 -18.71 17.06 -11.71
N GLY A 264 -18.86 15.97 -12.47
CA GLY A 264 -19.27 14.66 -11.99
C GLY A 264 -18.38 14.14 -10.85
N LEU A 265 -17.06 14.34 -10.93
CA LEU A 265 -16.11 13.93 -9.88
C LEU A 265 -16.40 14.62 -8.53
N PHE A 266 -16.87 15.87 -8.54
CA PHE A 266 -17.20 16.61 -7.31
C PHE A 266 -18.63 16.36 -6.82
N THR A 267 -19.57 16.04 -7.71
CA THR A 267 -20.98 15.89 -7.33
C THR A 267 -21.31 14.46 -6.92
N LEU A 268 -20.58 13.47 -7.42
CA LEU A 268 -20.87 12.04 -7.21
C LEU A 268 -19.97 11.36 -6.18
N ASN A 269 -18.97 12.05 -5.62
CA ASN A 269 -18.01 11.47 -4.65
C ASN A 269 -18.61 10.93 -3.34
N HIS A 270 -19.85 11.28 -3.02
CA HIS A 270 -20.57 10.76 -1.85
C HIS A 270 -21.05 9.31 -2.04
N SER A 271 -21.03 8.80 -3.27
CA SER A 271 -21.47 7.44 -3.61
C SER A 271 -20.41 6.77 -4.48
N ALA A 272 -19.72 5.78 -3.93
CA ALA A 272 -18.70 5.02 -4.65
C ALA A 272 -19.25 4.44 -5.96
N ASP A 273 -20.47 3.88 -5.94
CA ASP A 273 -21.11 3.28 -7.11
C ASP A 273 -21.37 4.32 -8.21
N ARG A 274 -21.96 5.47 -7.87
CA ARG A 274 -22.25 6.54 -8.84
C ARG A 274 -20.98 7.16 -9.39
N PHE A 275 -19.98 7.35 -8.54
CA PHE A 275 -18.68 7.85 -8.94
C PHE A 275 -18.00 6.89 -9.93
N ARG A 276 -17.95 5.59 -9.61
CA ARG A 276 -17.40 4.56 -10.52
C ARG A 276 -18.16 4.47 -11.82
N LEU A 277 -19.49 4.61 -11.78
CA LEU A 277 -20.30 4.64 -13.00
C LEU A 277 -19.93 5.85 -13.89
N ASN A 278 -19.82 7.06 -13.33
CA ASN A 278 -19.39 8.24 -14.08
C ASN A 278 -17.98 8.08 -14.68
N LEU A 279 -17.06 7.48 -13.92
CA LEU A 279 -15.71 7.17 -14.42
C LEU A 279 -15.76 6.17 -15.57
N ARG A 280 -16.51 5.09 -15.41
CA ARG A 280 -16.67 4.04 -16.41
C ARG A 280 -17.32 4.58 -17.69
N ASP A 281 -18.41 5.33 -17.58
CA ASP A 281 -19.09 5.92 -18.73
C ASP A 281 -18.17 6.89 -19.49
N PHE A 282 -17.36 7.66 -18.76
CA PHE A 282 -16.32 8.51 -19.37
C PHE A 282 -15.27 7.67 -20.09
N LEU A 283 -14.71 6.64 -19.45
CA LEU A 283 -13.72 5.75 -20.06
C LEU A 283 -14.27 5.09 -21.32
N ILE A 284 -15.47 4.51 -21.27
CA ILE A 284 -16.12 3.88 -22.44
C ILE A 284 -16.34 4.88 -23.58
N SER A 285 -16.56 6.16 -23.27
CA SER A 285 -16.69 7.22 -24.29
C SER A 285 -15.37 7.52 -25.03
N LEU A 286 -14.23 7.13 -24.46
CA LEU A 286 -12.92 7.22 -25.10
C LEU A 286 -12.80 6.08 -26.13
N LYS A 287 -12.44 6.43 -27.37
CA LYS A 287 -12.34 5.44 -28.46
C LYS A 287 -11.39 4.27 -28.17
N GLU A 288 -10.37 4.50 -27.34
CA GLU A 288 -9.38 3.49 -26.93
C GLU A 288 -9.97 2.43 -25.99
N PHE A 289 -11.05 2.77 -25.29
CA PHE A 289 -11.78 1.93 -24.34
C PHE A 289 -13.21 1.64 -24.83
N ALA A 290 -13.49 1.77 -26.12
CA ALA A 290 -14.79 1.38 -26.70
C ALA A 290 -14.85 -0.11 -27.06
N GLY A 291 -13.74 -0.84 -26.90
CA GLY A 291 -13.58 -2.25 -27.23
C GLY A 291 -13.83 -3.19 -26.05
N ASP A 292 -12.76 -3.79 -25.51
CA ASP A 292 -12.84 -4.72 -24.39
C ASP A 292 -12.91 -3.96 -23.05
N ASN A 293 -14.10 -3.96 -22.45
CA ASN A 293 -14.39 -3.23 -21.22
C ASN A 293 -14.63 -4.16 -20.04
N THR A 294 -14.31 -5.44 -20.18
CA THR A 294 -14.63 -6.49 -19.21
C THR A 294 -14.01 -6.20 -17.84
N GLU A 295 -12.81 -5.62 -17.81
CA GLU A 295 -12.11 -5.28 -16.58
C GLU A 295 -12.80 -4.19 -15.75
N LEU A 296 -13.58 -3.30 -16.38
CA LEU A 296 -14.33 -2.24 -15.69
C LEU A 296 -15.54 -2.77 -14.89
N TYR A 297 -15.85 -4.06 -15.02
CA TYR A 297 -16.94 -4.75 -14.31
C TYR A 297 -16.44 -5.82 -13.32
N ALA A 298 -15.14 -5.80 -12.99
CA ALA A 298 -14.53 -6.82 -12.15
C ALA A 298 -15.15 -6.88 -10.75
N GLU A 299 -15.46 -5.73 -10.14
CA GLU A 299 -16.03 -5.64 -8.79
C GLU A 299 -17.48 -6.13 -8.74
N GLU A 300 -18.30 -5.81 -9.74
CA GLU A 300 -19.67 -6.34 -9.83
C GLU A 300 -19.66 -7.85 -10.04
N LYS A 301 -18.71 -8.35 -10.84
CA LYS A 301 -18.53 -9.80 -11.04
C LYS A 301 -18.11 -10.49 -9.75
N GLU A 302 -17.12 -9.94 -9.03
CA GLU A 302 -16.66 -10.48 -7.74
C GLU A 302 -17.77 -10.46 -6.69
N THR A 303 -18.54 -9.37 -6.61
CA THR A 303 -19.68 -9.24 -5.70
C THR A 303 -20.76 -10.26 -6.04
N ALA A 304 -21.11 -10.42 -7.32
CA ALA A 304 -22.08 -11.42 -7.76
C ALA A 304 -21.61 -12.85 -7.48
N GLU A 305 -20.33 -13.16 -7.68
CA GLU A 305 -19.74 -14.46 -7.35
C GLU A 305 -19.75 -14.72 -5.83
N ARG A 306 -19.45 -13.70 -5.02
CA ARG A 306 -19.51 -13.78 -3.55
C ARG A 306 -20.94 -14.04 -3.07
N ASP A 307 -21.91 -13.30 -3.59
CA ASP A 307 -23.31 -13.43 -3.20
C ASP A 307 -23.89 -14.78 -3.66
N ALA A 308 -23.51 -15.25 -4.85
CA ALA A 308 -23.87 -16.57 -5.33
C ALA A 308 -23.27 -17.69 -4.46
N LYS A 309 -21.99 -17.57 -4.05
CA LYS A 309 -21.36 -18.51 -3.12
C LYS A 309 -22.02 -18.49 -1.75
N ALA A 310 -22.37 -17.31 -1.24
CA ALA A 310 -23.07 -17.17 0.04
C ALA A 310 -24.47 -17.81 -0.01
N ALA A 311 -25.24 -17.54 -1.06
CA ALA A 311 -26.57 -18.12 -1.26
C ALA A 311 -26.51 -19.65 -1.43
N GLU A 312 -25.53 -20.16 -2.18
CA GLU A 312 -25.33 -21.60 -2.32
C GLU A 312 -24.91 -22.24 -0.99
N ARG A 313 -24.01 -21.61 -0.22
CA ARG A 313 -23.62 -22.09 1.11
C ARG A 313 -24.82 -22.10 2.07
N GLU A 314 -25.66 -21.07 2.06
CA GLU A 314 -26.90 -21.01 2.84
C GLU A 314 -27.89 -22.11 2.44
N ARG A 315 -27.95 -22.46 1.16
CA ARG A 315 -28.77 -23.58 0.67
C ARG A 315 -28.23 -24.92 1.14
N LEU A 316 -26.90 -25.11 1.12
CA LEU A 316 -26.24 -26.34 1.55
C LEU A 316 -26.31 -26.51 3.08
N SER A 317 -26.22 -25.44 3.87
CA SER A 317 -26.29 -25.51 5.34
C SER A 317 -27.66 -25.96 5.85
N LYS A 318 -28.73 -25.73 5.07
CA LYS A 318 -30.09 -26.21 5.36
C LYS A 318 -30.27 -27.72 5.18
N VAL A 319 -29.28 -28.44 4.65
CA VAL A 319 -29.33 -29.89 4.43
C VAL A 319 -28.14 -30.57 5.08
N GLY A 320 -28.39 -31.32 6.16
CA GLY A 320 -27.35 -32.04 6.90
C GLY A 320 -26.54 -32.98 6.00
N GLY A 321 -25.21 -32.90 6.11
CA GLY A 321 -24.26 -33.72 5.34
C GLY A 321 -23.81 -33.14 4.00
N LEU A 322 -24.32 -31.99 3.57
CA LEU A 322 -23.86 -31.30 2.35
C LEU A 322 -22.68 -30.36 2.57
N ILE A 323 -22.45 -29.91 3.81
CA ILE A 323 -21.24 -29.18 4.22
C ILE A 323 -20.34 -30.17 4.96
N LYS A 324 -19.05 -30.21 4.62
CA LYS A 324 -18.11 -31.11 5.33
C LYS A 324 -17.94 -30.62 6.77
N PRO A 325 -17.73 -31.51 7.76
CA PRO A 325 -17.51 -31.09 9.14
C PRO A 325 -16.40 -30.04 9.32
N ALA A 326 -15.28 -30.18 8.60
CA ALA A 326 -14.17 -29.21 8.62
C ALA A 326 -14.51 -27.83 8.01
N GLU A 327 -15.65 -27.67 7.35
CA GLU A 327 -16.15 -26.40 6.76
C GLU A 327 -17.25 -25.76 7.64
N LEU A 328 -17.60 -26.40 8.76
CA LEU A 328 -18.53 -25.88 9.78
C LEU A 328 -17.79 -25.10 10.87
N ASP A 329 -16.56 -25.51 11.22
CA ASP A 329 -15.78 -24.94 12.33
C ASP A 329 -15.29 -23.50 12.06
N ASP A 330 -15.33 -23.02 10.81
CA ASP A 330 -15.00 -21.63 10.45
C ASP A 330 -16.05 -20.61 10.96
N GLU A 331 -17.19 -21.05 11.52
CA GLU A 331 -18.25 -20.17 12.06
C GLU A 331 -18.01 -19.70 13.51
N ASP A 332 -17.22 -20.42 14.31
CA ASP A 332 -17.06 -20.13 15.74
C ASP A 332 -15.92 -19.13 16.06
N GLU A 333 -15.16 -18.67 15.04
CA GLU A 333 -14.02 -17.73 15.18
C GLU A 333 -14.23 -16.32 14.55
N LEU A 334 -15.46 -15.95 14.17
CA LEU A 334 -15.78 -14.61 13.63
C LEU A 334 -16.32 -13.62 14.67
#